data_AF-A0A950BCE9-F1
#
_entry.id   AF-A0A950BCE9-F1
#
_cell.length_a   1.000
_cell.length_b   1.000
_cell.length_c   1.000
_cell.angle_alpha   90.00
_cell.angle_beta   90.00
_cell.angle_gamma   90.00
#
_symmetry.space_group_name_H-M   'P 1'
#
loop_
_entity.id
_entity.type
_entity.pdbx_description
1 polymer ?
#
loop_
_entity_poly.entity_id
_entity_poly.type
_entity_poly.pdbx_seq_one_letter_code
_entity_poly.pdbx_strand_id
1 'polypeptide(L)'
;MRSPNRWSILPAVIASSALSLVAIGIVHASALADDVGVARISVLSGSVTLKRADSGDSVAAAINAPVNAGDYLVTSDGARAEVQFDGSDVVRMDSDAQARFTSVEGPANSLQLAQGTVEVKSLARSAGQPSVQTPSATIRGDAPGRYRVAVDDQGDTLLAVRSGSADVIGAQGTQTFTAGTTVQISGSAPNVQVTPVSNLTVDAFDSWNGQRDQYLAAVSDDPYADSGITGLADLDTYGHWVSYPQYGQVWVANSYPAGWAPYQYGHWVWQPYYGWTWVGYEPWGWAPYHYGRWFWAANTGWAWYPGPFYVRPVYRPALVAFFGYGGGGGFSFSFAAGNVGWVPLAPYEVYHPWWGPAFVNHTTVVYNYTNVTNVTNVNITKYYRNATVPGGVAVVGHEQFVNGEPYKYQSVTPGELHNVSLVRSALPVVPTKQNLAFTTSGHAGATPPLSSRFATLPAPSKVPPTFAQQRAVVTSVTQHIYPSGVVNAAAHNPGGSGATVSSPWDRFNTGNGAAAGTTNGKKPLYTGTSTYNGASGNHNGATGGTSSGSANPGSMNSGGSSNNHKNAKAPKHPSKPKGGNGSSGGGQGNGGKGSGGKNGNAGNGKPG
;
A
#
# COMPACT_ATOMS: atom_id res chain seq x y z
N MET A 1 34.09 53.89 46.52
CA MET A 1 32.91 53.06 46.86
C MET A 1 32.05 52.89 45.63
N ARG A 2 31.43 51.72 45.44
CA ARG A 2 30.33 51.39 44.50
C ARG A 2 30.56 51.61 42.98
N SER A 3 29.82 50.82 42.22
CA SER A 3 29.47 50.94 40.80
C SER A 3 28.09 51.66 40.71
N PRO A 4 27.29 51.64 39.61
CA PRO A 4 27.50 51.14 38.23
C PRO A 4 27.01 52.13 37.14
N ASN A 5 26.97 51.71 35.86
CA ASN A 5 25.69 51.50 35.16
C ASN A 5 25.81 50.84 33.77
N ARG A 6 24.67 50.33 33.27
CA ARG A 6 24.48 49.69 31.97
C ARG A 6 23.25 50.27 31.27
N TRP A 7 23.26 50.28 29.94
CA TRP A 7 22.12 50.15 29.01
C TRP A 7 22.67 49.41 27.76
N SER A 8 21.94 48.63 26.97
CA SER A 8 20.55 48.13 27.04
C SER A 8 20.44 46.87 26.12
N ILE A 9 19.54 45.91 26.43
CA ILE A 9 19.28 44.73 25.57
C ILE A 9 17.80 44.31 25.68
N LEU A 10 17.15 44.16 24.51
CA LEU A 10 15.90 43.43 24.14
C LEU A 10 15.17 44.24 23.04
N PRO A 11 14.45 43.61 22.06
CA PRO A 11 13.68 42.36 22.21
C PRO A 11 14.02 41.23 21.22
N ALA A 12 13.99 39.98 21.71
CA ALA A 12 14.08 38.77 20.87
C ALA A 12 13.47 37.54 21.59
N VAL A 13 12.14 37.49 21.74
CA VAL A 13 11.45 36.39 22.47
C VAL A 13 10.25 35.80 21.71
N ILE A 14 9.52 36.61 20.93
CA ILE A 14 8.21 36.20 20.36
C ILE A 14 8.32 35.14 19.25
N ALA A 15 9.44 35.08 18.51
CA ALA A 15 9.63 34.13 17.41
C ALA A 15 9.79 32.66 17.89
N SER A 16 10.33 32.44 19.08
CA SER A 16 10.71 31.10 19.55
C SER A 16 9.51 30.21 19.90
N SER A 17 8.41 30.80 20.38
CA SER A 17 7.22 30.06 20.83
C SER A 17 6.48 29.34 19.70
N ALA A 18 6.53 29.89 18.48
CA ALA A 18 5.87 29.30 17.32
C ALA A 18 6.56 27.99 16.85
N LEU A 19 7.91 27.95 16.86
CA LEU A 19 8.67 26.75 16.48
C LEU A 19 8.44 25.59 17.47
N SER A 20 8.37 25.88 18.77
CA SER A 20 8.15 24.84 19.80
C SER A 20 6.83 24.11 19.65
N LEU A 21 5.75 24.79 19.24
CA LEU A 21 4.45 24.16 19.02
C LEU A 21 4.44 23.24 17.79
N VAL A 22 5.15 23.63 16.71
CA VAL A 22 5.31 22.77 15.52
C VAL A 22 6.08 21.49 15.87
N ALA A 23 7.13 21.59 16.70
CA ALA A 23 7.93 20.42 17.10
C ALA A 23 7.11 19.38 17.89
N ILE A 24 6.25 19.81 18.82
CA ILE A 24 5.46 18.91 19.68
C ILE A 24 4.43 18.10 18.87
N GLY A 25 3.88 18.67 17.78
CA GLY A 25 2.96 17.95 16.89
C GLY A 25 3.62 16.83 16.08
N ILE A 26 4.90 17.00 15.69
CA ILE A 26 5.62 16.05 14.83
C ILE A 26 5.94 14.73 15.56
N VAL A 27 6.25 14.78 16.86
CA VAL A 27 6.57 13.59 17.66
C VAL A 27 5.36 12.66 17.77
N HIS A 28 4.16 13.21 18.00
CA HIS A 28 2.93 12.43 18.19
C HIS A 28 2.41 11.76 16.91
N ALA A 29 2.62 12.37 15.74
CA ALA A 29 2.17 11.81 14.45
C ALA A 29 2.94 10.54 14.04
N SER A 30 4.11 10.29 14.64
CA SER A 30 5.12 9.38 14.10
C SER A 30 5.18 8.01 14.77
N ALA A 31 4.69 7.90 16.01
CA ALA A 31 4.52 6.62 16.70
C ALA A 31 3.35 5.78 16.15
N LEU A 32 2.58 6.32 15.21
CA LEU A 32 1.30 5.78 14.75
C LEU A 32 1.41 4.88 13.50
N ALA A 33 2.51 4.89 12.75
CA ALA A 33 2.53 4.33 11.39
C ALA A 33 2.45 2.79 11.28
N ASP A 34 2.57 2.06 12.39
CA ASP A 34 2.30 0.62 12.45
C ASP A 34 0.84 0.31 12.84
N ASP A 35 0.06 1.33 13.24
CA ASP A 35 -1.36 1.28 13.63
C ASP A 35 -2.30 2.08 12.70
N VAL A 36 -1.79 3.00 11.88
CA VAL A 36 -2.57 3.70 10.84
C VAL A 36 -2.92 2.72 9.73
N GLY A 37 -4.16 2.24 9.70
CA GLY A 37 -4.64 1.41 8.61
C GLY A 37 -4.71 2.15 7.27
N VAL A 38 -4.78 1.38 6.19
CA VAL A 38 -4.91 1.89 4.82
C VAL A 38 -5.99 1.09 4.10
N ALA A 39 -6.98 1.77 3.54
CA ALA A 39 -7.97 1.13 2.69
C ALA A 39 -7.50 1.18 1.22
N ARG A 40 -7.93 0.23 0.39
CA ARG A 40 -7.64 0.23 -1.06
C ARG A 40 -8.89 0.48 -1.87
N ILE A 41 -8.73 1.13 -3.02
CA ILE A 41 -9.73 1.06 -4.10
C ILE A 41 -9.57 -0.27 -4.84
N SER A 42 -10.56 -1.16 -4.75
CA SER A 42 -10.55 -2.49 -5.37
C SER A 42 -11.30 -2.56 -6.70
N VAL A 43 -12.31 -1.70 -6.91
CA VAL A 43 -13.10 -1.62 -8.15
C VAL A 43 -13.38 -0.16 -8.47
N LEU A 44 -13.31 0.18 -9.76
CA LEU A 44 -13.72 1.47 -10.32
C LEU A 44 -14.54 1.24 -11.59
N SER A 45 -15.55 2.09 -11.79
CA SER A 45 -16.28 2.26 -13.05
C SER A 45 -16.59 3.74 -13.23
N GLY A 46 -16.51 4.26 -14.46
CA GLY A 46 -16.73 5.67 -14.75
C GLY A 46 -15.67 6.61 -14.15
N SER A 47 -16.03 7.88 -13.98
CA SER A 47 -15.14 8.93 -13.46
C SER A 47 -15.19 8.98 -11.93
N VAL A 48 -14.06 8.70 -11.27
CA VAL A 48 -13.91 8.75 -9.82
C VAL A 48 -12.66 9.54 -9.44
N THR A 49 -12.83 10.47 -8.47
CA THR A 49 -11.76 11.36 -8.00
C THR A 49 -11.49 11.12 -6.52
N LEU A 50 -10.21 11.00 -6.14
CA LEU A 50 -9.79 11.12 -4.74
C LEU A 50 -9.31 12.56 -4.50
N LYS A 51 -9.85 13.25 -3.49
CA LYS A 51 -9.25 14.49 -2.96
C LYS A 51 -8.45 14.19 -1.71
N ARG A 52 -7.15 14.43 -1.79
CA ARG A 52 -6.16 14.11 -0.77
C ARG A 52 -6.22 15.06 0.43
N ALA A 53 -6.23 14.52 1.64
CA ALA A 53 -6.32 15.28 2.89
C ALA A 53 -5.00 15.94 3.31
N ASP A 54 -3.86 15.33 2.96
CA ASP A 54 -2.54 15.85 3.29
C ASP A 54 -2.14 17.07 2.46
N SER A 55 -2.68 17.19 1.25
CA SER A 55 -2.26 18.15 0.22
C SER A 55 -3.39 19.06 -0.28
N GLY A 56 -4.64 18.62 -0.16
CA GLY A 56 -5.81 19.30 -0.71
C GLY A 56 -6.00 19.12 -2.23
N ASP A 57 -5.08 18.42 -2.90
CA ASP A 57 -5.12 18.18 -4.34
C ASP A 57 -6.17 17.12 -4.72
N SER A 58 -6.79 17.26 -5.89
CA SER A 58 -7.69 16.27 -6.50
C SER A 58 -6.95 15.46 -7.56
N VAL A 59 -7.00 14.14 -7.45
CA VAL A 59 -6.33 13.20 -8.37
C VAL A 59 -7.31 12.13 -8.87
N ALA A 60 -7.13 11.65 -10.10
CA ALA A 60 -7.89 10.52 -10.60
C ALA A 60 -7.65 9.28 -9.72
N ALA A 61 -8.73 8.60 -9.33
CA ALA A 61 -8.65 7.33 -8.62
C ALA A 61 -8.10 6.23 -9.55
N ALA A 62 -7.44 5.23 -8.97
CA ALA A 62 -6.98 4.03 -9.67
C ALA A 62 -7.27 2.77 -8.83
N ILE A 63 -7.27 1.60 -9.48
CA ILE A 63 -7.24 0.32 -8.77
C ILE A 63 -5.92 0.24 -7.97
N ASN A 64 -5.97 -0.34 -6.78
CA ASN A 64 -4.87 -0.37 -5.80
C ASN A 64 -4.43 1.02 -5.27
N ALA A 65 -5.16 2.10 -5.54
CA ALA A 65 -4.87 3.39 -4.93
C ALA A 65 -5.15 3.34 -3.40
N PRO A 66 -4.20 3.74 -2.54
CA PRO A 66 -4.42 3.83 -1.10
C PRO A 66 -5.31 5.02 -0.71
N VAL A 67 -6.34 4.74 0.08
CA VAL A 67 -7.26 5.70 0.71
C VAL A 67 -6.88 5.84 2.19
N ASN A 68 -6.67 7.07 2.63
CA ASN A 68 -6.13 7.39 3.96
C ASN A 68 -7.18 8.14 4.80
N ALA A 69 -6.95 8.22 6.11
CA ALA A 69 -7.82 9.00 6.99
C ALA A 69 -7.86 10.49 6.56
N GLY A 70 -9.08 11.02 6.49
CA GLY A 70 -9.40 12.37 6.04
C GLY A 70 -9.67 12.52 4.54
N ASP A 71 -9.23 11.58 3.68
CA ASP A 71 -9.38 11.67 2.22
C ASP A 71 -10.86 11.65 1.80
N TYR A 72 -11.18 12.31 0.69
CA TYR A 72 -12.51 12.30 0.07
C TYR A 72 -12.49 11.45 -1.20
N LEU A 73 -13.51 10.62 -1.42
CA LEU A 73 -13.75 9.94 -2.70
C LEU A 73 -15.07 10.46 -3.28
N VAL A 74 -15.07 10.74 -4.58
CA VAL A 74 -16.19 11.33 -5.31
C VAL A 74 -16.43 10.51 -6.57
N THR A 75 -17.60 9.89 -6.69
CA THR A 75 -18.12 9.32 -7.93
C THR A 75 -18.85 10.40 -8.73
N SER A 76 -18.78 10.31 -10.06
CA SER A 76 -19.56 11.13 -11.00
C SER A 76 -20.84 10.39 -11.44
N ASP A 77 -21.66 11.00 -12.29
CA ASP A 77 -22.75 10.32 -13.01
C ASP A 77 -22.29 9.00 -13.65
N GLY A 78 -23.07 7.93 -13.41
CA GLY A 78 -22.82 6.57 -13.86
C GLY A 78 -21.58 5.89 -13.25
N ALA A 79 -20.83 6.55 -12.37
CA ALA A 79 -19.60 6.03 -11.80
C ALA A 79 -19.83 5.24 -10.52
N ARG A 80 -18.95 4.28 -10.23
CA ARG A 80 -18.98 3.44 -9.02
C ARG A 80 -17.59 3.16 -8.50
N ALA A 81 -17.48 2.98 -7.19
CA ALA A 81 -16.24 2.57 -6.53
C ALA A 81 -16.49 1.48 -5.48
N GLU A 82 -15.54 0.56 -5.32
CA GLU A 82 -15.45 -0.31 -4.15
C GLU A 82 -14.14 0.00 -3.40
N VAL A 83 -14.26 0.22 -2.10
CA VAL A 83 -13.14 0.46 -1.17
C VAL A 83 -13.13 -0.65 -0.13
N GLN A 84 -12.02 -1.38 -0.04
CA GLN A 84 -11.82 -2.48 0.91
C GLN A 84 -10.87 -2.03 2.03
N PHE A 85 -11.22 -2.36 3.27
CA PHE A 85 -10.46 -2.01 4.48
C PHE A 85 -9.73 -3.24 5.02
N ASP A 86 -8.56 -3.02 5.62
CA ASP A 86 -7.91 -4.02 6.48
C ASP A 86 -8.88 -4.42 7.60
N GLY A 87 -9.07 -5.73 7.81
CA GLY A 87 -10.11 -6.26 8.70
C GLY A 87 -11.39 -6.76 8.00
N SER A 88 -11.48 -6.62 6.67
CA SER A 88 -12.54 -7.19 5.80
C SER A 88 -13.89 -6.44 5.73
N ASP A 89 -13.98 -5.19 6.23
CA ASP A 89 -15.12 -4.33 5.87
C ASP A 89 -14.97 -3.81 4.42
N VAL A 90 -16.08 -3.60 3.73
CA VAL A 90 -16.11 -3.06 2.36
C VAL A 90 -17.15 -1.96 2.25
N VAL A 91 -16.75 -0.82 1.68
CA VAL A 91 -17.65 0.28 1.32
C VAL A 91 -17.78 0.32 -0.19
N ARG A 92 -19.01 0.41 -0.68
CA ARG A 92 -19.34 0.57 -2.10
C ARG A 92 -20.06 1.88 -2.30
N MET A 93 -19.68 2.64 -3.32
CA MET A 93 -20.27 3.94 -3.66
C MET A 93 -20.98 3.84 -5.02
N ASP A 94 -22.20 4.38 -5.08
CA ASP A 94 -22.98 4.50 -6.31
C ASP A 94 -22.68 5.80 -7.06
N SER A 95 -23.46 6.12 -8.10
CA SER A 95 -23.45 7.41 -8.81
C SER A 95 -23.51 8.62 -7.87
N ASP A 96 -22.80 9.69 -8.25
CA ASP A 96 -22.89 11.04 -7.65
C ASP A 96 -22.73 11.09 -6.11
N ALA A 97 -22.00 10.12 -5.56
CA ALA A 97 -21.77 9.98 -4.14
C ALA A 97 -20.50 10.72 -3.70
N GLN A 98 -20.61 11.46 -2.60
CA GLN A 98 -19.48 12.14 -1.98
C GLN A 98 -19.25 11.59 -0.57
N ALA A 99 -18.15 10.86 -0.41
CA ALA A 99 -17.73 10.28 0.87
C ALA A 99 -16.39 10.86 1.34
N ARG A 100 -16.20 10.91 2.66
CA ARG A 100 -14.91 11.21 3.30
C ARG A 100 -14.59 10.16 4.33
N PHE A 101 -13.41 9.55 4.26
CA PHE A 101 -13.02 8.46 5.13
C PHE A 101 -12.49 9.04 6.45
N THR A 102 -13.20 8.85 7.57
CA THR A 102 -12.85 9.41 8.89
C THR A 102 -11.99 8.49 9.73
N SER A 103 -12.15 7.17 9.55
CA SER A 103 -11.22 6.14 10.02
C SER A 103 -11.09 5.05 8.96
N VAL A 104 -9.85 4.75 8.60
CA VAL A 104 -9.44 3.57 7.83
C VAL A 104 -8.59 2.63 8.69
N GLU A 105 -8.63 2.81 10.02
CA GLU A 105 -7.73 2.17 10.97
C GLU A 105 -8.45 1.28 11.98
N GLY A 106 -7.83 0.12 12.27
CA GLY A 106 -8.39 -0.90 13.14
C GLY A 106 -9.74 -1.44 12.62
N PRO A 107 -10.56 -2.01 13.50
CA PRO A 107 -11.85 -2.60 13.13
C PRO A 107 -13.03 -1.61 13.24
N ALA A 108 -12.77 -0.33 13.52
CA ALA A 108 -13.80 0.72 13.69
C ALA A 108 -13.80 1.67 12.49
N ASN A 109 -13.93 1.08 11.30
CA ASN A 109 -13.91 1.78 10.02
C ASN A 109 -15.05 2.80 9.95
N SER A 110 -14.78 4.04 9.57
CA SER A 110 -15.82 5.08 9.52
C SER A 110 -15.65 6.04 8.37
N LEU A 111 -16.78 6.51 7.86
CA LEU A 111 -16.85 7.52 6.82
C LEU A 111 -17.96 8.53 7.09
N GLN A 112 -17.86 9.67 6.44
CA GLN A 112 -18.89 10.69 6.30
C GLN A 112 -19.48 10.61 4.90
N LEU A 113 -20.80 10.60 4.80
CA LEU A 113 -21.55 10.67 3.55
C LEU A 113 -22.28 12.02 3.51
N ALA A 114 -21.98 12.83 2.50
CA ALA A 114 -22.53 14.18 2.37
C ALA A 114 -23.54 14.33 1.23
N GLN A 115 -23.59 13.37 0.30
CA GLN A 115 -24.52 13.28 -0.83
C GLN A 115 -24.42 11.88 -1.47
N GLY A 116 -25.51 11.38 -2.03
CA GLY A 116 -25.55 10.14 -2.83
C GLY A 116 -25.67 8.87 -1.99
N THR A 117 -25.38 7.71 -2.57
CA THR A 117 -25.61 6.39 -1.95
C THR A 117 -24.32 5.61 -1.71
N VAL A 118 -24.23 4.95 -0.56
CA VAL A 118 -23.24 3.91 -0.27
C VAL A 118 -23.90 2.62 0.24
N GLU A 119 -23.25 1.49 0.05
CA GLU A 119 -23.48 0.28 0.85
C GLU A 119 -22.24 -0.03 1.69
N VAL A 120 -22.43 -0.24 2.99
CA VAL A 120 -21.42 -0.80 3.88
C VAL A 120 -21.70 -2.28 4.08
N LYS A 121 -20.78 -3.11 3.63
CA LYS A 121 -20.71 -4.55 3.91
C LYS A 121 -19.77 -4.76 5.09
N SER A 122 -20.30 -5.25 6.20
CA SER A 122 -19.47 -5.70 7.32
C SER A 122 -19.43 -7.22 7.39
N LEU A 123 -18.24 -7.79 7.56
CA LEU A 123 -18.00 -9.23 7.61
C LEU A 123 -17.70 -9.67 9.05
N ALA A 124 -17.98 -10.94 9.35
CA ALA A 124 -17.85 -11.52 10.70
C ALA A 124 -16.40 -11.61 11.24
N ARG A 125 -15.41 -11.07 10.51
CA ARG A 125 -14.02 -10.90 10.93
C ARG A 125 -13.70 -9.47 11.40
N SER A 126 -14.56 -8.48 11.14
CA SER A 126 -14.36 -7.13 11.67
C SER A 126 -14.63 -7.13 13.18
N ALA A 127 -13.60 -6.81 13.97
CA ALA A 127 -13.65 -6.83 15.44
C ALA A 127 -14.23 -5.54 16.05
N GLY A 128 -15.17 -4.90 15.34
CA GLY A 128 -15.62 -3.54 15.60
C GLY A 128 -16.80 -3.17 14.72
N GLN A 129 -17.29 -1.94 14.91
CA GLN A 129 -18.60 -1.52 14.40
C GLN A 129 -18.43 -0.42 13.35
N PRO A 130 -18.51 -0.73 12.04
CA PRO A 130 -18.30 0.26 11.00
C PRO A 130 -19.44 1.28 10.97
N SER A 131 -19.13 2.54 10.65
CA SER A 131 -20.10 3.64 10.76
C SER A 131 -20.10 4.65 9.61
N VAL A 132 -21.30 5.14 9.29
CA VAL A 132 -21.57 6.19 8.30
C VAL A 132 -22.17 7.39 9.02
N GLN A 133 -21.40 8.46 9.11
CA GLN A 133 -21.84 9.76 9.61
C GLN A 133 -22.57 10.51 8.49
N THR A 134 -23.76 11.01 8.77
CA THR A 134 -24.62 11.76 7.83
C THR A 134 -25.10 13.05 8.49
N PRO A 135 -25.63 14.04 7.75
CA PRO A 135 -26.10 15.31 8.33
C PRO A 135 -27.20 15.14 9.38
N SER A 136 -27.98 14.06 9.26
CA SER A 136 -29.07 13.71 10.18
C SER A 136 -28.61 12.86 11.37
N ALA A 137 -27.82 11.81 11.14
CA ALA A 137 -27.43 10.86 12.20
C ALA A 137 -26.09 10.14 11.94
N THR A 138 -25.56 9.47 12.96
CA THR A 138 -24.52 8.43 12.74
C THR A 138 -25.18 7.07 12.68
N ILE A 139 -25.01 6.37 11.57
CA ILE A 139 -25.44 4.99 11.37
C ILE A 139 -24.26 4.09 11.71
N ARG A 140 -24.47 3.04 12.51
CA ARG A 140 -23.42 2.11 12.96
C ARG A 140 -23.88 0.67 12.77
N GLY A 141 -23.11 -0.13 12.03
CA GLY A 141 -23.34 -1.57 11.92
C GLY A 141 -23.02 -2.25 13.26
N ASP A 142 -24.03 -2.86 13.87
CA ASP A 142 -23.91 -3.53 15.17
C ASP A 142 -23.57 -5.03 15.03
N ALA A 143 -23.94 -5.62 13.88
CA ALA A 143 -23.63 -7.00 13.50
C ALA A 143 -22.99 -7.09 12.10
N PRO A 144 -22.42 -8.26 11.71
CA PRO A 144 -22.07 -8.54 10.32
C PRO A 144 -23.32 -8.45 9.42
N GLY A 145 -23.22 -7.72 8.30
CA GLY A 145 -24.41 -7.30 7.59
C GLY A 145 -24.17 -6.47 6.33
N ARG A 146 -25.26 -5.87 5.83
CA ARG A 146 -25.28 -4.94 4.69
C ARG A 146 -26.19 -3.77 5.03
N TYR A 147 -25.62 -2.58 4.96
CA TYR A 147 -26.25 -1.34 5.39
C TYR A 147 -26.17 -0.35 4.24
N ARG A 148 -27.28 -0.18 3.51
CA ARG A 148 -27.37 0.83 2.45
C ARG A 148 -27.79 2.15 3.08
N VAL A 149 -26.98 3.18 2.86
CA VAL A 149 -27.19 4.54 3.37
C VAL A 149 -27.19 5.48 2.18
N ALA A 150 -28.23 6.30 2.05
CA ALA A 150 -28.29 7.38 1.07
C ALA A 150 -28.52 8.72 1.78
N VAL A 151 -27.95 9.80 1.23
CA VAL A 151 -28.18 11.18 1.67
C VAL A 151 -28.65 11.97 0.45
N ASP A 152 -29.82 12.59 0.55
CA ASP A 152 -30.44 13.34 -0.55
C ASP A 152 -29.96 14.81 -0.63
N ASP A 153 -30.52 15.56 -1.58
CA ASP A 153 -30.17 16.97 -1.80
C ASP A 153 -30.66 17.89 -0.67
N GLN A 154 -31.65 17.45 0.12
CA GLN A 154 -32.13 18.11 1.34
C GLN A 154 -31.19 17.80 2.53
N GLY A 155 -30.48 16.68 2.46
CA GLY A 155 -29.58 16.14 3.49
C GLY A 155 -30.25 15.18 4.45
N ASP A 156 -31.49 14.78 4.17
CA ASP A 156 -32.17 13.71 4.87
C ASP A 156 -31.50 12.38 4.54
N THR A 157 -31.53 11.45 5.48
CA THR A 157 -30.81 10.17 5.37
C THR A 157 -31.77 8.99 5.26
N LEU A 158 -31.63 8.17 4.22
CA LEU A 158 -32.36 6.91 4.08
C LEU A 158 -31.44 5.75 4.48
N LEU A 159 -31.85 4.96 5.48
CA LEU A 159 -31.20 3.72 5.89
C LEU A 159 -32.07 2.52 5.48
N ALA A 160 -31.51 1.61 4.68
CA ALA A 160 -32.08 0.29 4.42
C ALA A 160 -31.16 -0.81 4.99
N VAL A 161 -31.64 -1.54 6.00
CA VAL A 161 -30.91 -2.65 6.60
C VAL A 161 -31.16 -3.91 5.77
N ARG A 162 -30.26 -4.18 4.80
CA ARG A 162 -30.39 -5.32 3.88
C ARG A 162 -30.10 -6.66 4.57
N SER A 163 -29.22 -6.68 5.58
CA SER A 163 -28.98 -7.83 6.47
C SER A 163 -28.22 -7.39 7.74
N GLY A 164 -28.41 -8.08 8.86
CA GLY A 164 -27.79 -7.74 10.15
C GLY A 164 -28.64 -6.78 10.99
N SER A 165 -27.98 -5.98 11.84
CA SER A 165 -28.56 -4.92 12.68
C SER A 165 -27.72 -3.66 12.62
N ALA A 166 -28.36 -2.49 12.61
CA ALA A 166 -27.68 -1.20 12.65
C ALA A 166 -28.35 -0.25 13.65
N ASP A 167 -27.52 0.49 14.38
CA ASP A 167 -27.94 1.60 15.22
C ASP A 167 -28.00 2.89 14.40
N VAL A 168 -29.11 3.63 14.56
CA VAL A 168 -29.19 5.06 14.26
C VAL A 168 -28.92 5.82 15.56
N ILE A 169 -27.79 6.51 15.62
CA ILE A 169 -27.35 7.31 16.75
C ILE A 169 -27.59 8.78 16.43
N GLY A 170 -28.53 9.40 17.15
CA GLY A 170 -28.87 10.82 17.06
C GLY A 170 -28.83 11.51 18.42
N ALA A 171 -29.09 12.82 18.45
CA ALA A 171 -29.07 13.59 19.70
C ALA A 171 -30.17 13.20 20.71
N GLN A 172 -31.21 12.51 20.25
CA GLN A 172 -32.29 11.97 21.09
C GLN A 172 -31.99 10.55 21.63
N GLY A 173 -30.84 9.95 21.27
CA GLY A 173 -30.43 8.61 21.67
C GLY A 173 -30.16 7.68 20.49
N THR A 174 -30.06 6.38 20.80
CA THR A 174 -29.80 5.29 19.84
C THR A 174 -31.09 4.51 19.57
N GLN A 175 -31.37 4.21 18.30
CA GLN A 175 -32.45 3.31 17.87
C GLN A 175 -31.88 2.20 16.97
N THR A 176 -32.10 0.94 17.34
CA THR A 176 -31.58 -0.22 16.59
C THR A 176 -32.61 -0.75 15.58
N PHE A 177 -32.20 -0.94 14.33
CA PHE A 177 -33.02 -1.48 13.24
C PHE A 177 -32.44 -2.77 12.69
N THR A 178 -33.31 -3.71 12.30
CA THR A 178 -32.95 -5.07 11.88
C THR A 178 -33.21 -5.32 10.40
N ALA A 179 -32.61 -6.39 9.88
CA ALA A 179 -32.76 -6.84 8.49
C ALA A 179 -34.22 -6.80 7.98
N GLY A 180 -34.43 -6.19 6.82
CA GLY A 180 -35.75 -5.99 6.23
C GLY A 180 -36.49 -4.74 6.73
N THR A 181 -35.78 -3.78 7.33
CA THR A 181 -36.32 -2.47 7.72
C THR A 181 -35.73 -1.35 6.86
N THR A 182 -36.55 -0.37 6.50
CA THR A 182 -36.12 0.89 5.87
C THR A 182 -36.67 2.07 6.68
N VAL A 183 -35.82 3.05 7.00
CA VAL A 183 -36.20 4.28 7.71
C VAL A 183 -35.67 5.51 6.99
N GLN A 184 -36.49 6.56 6.93
CA GLN A 184 -36.05 7.91 6.59
C GLN A 184 -35.74 8.65 7.90
N ILE A 185 -34.63 9.39 7.91
CA ILE A 185 -34.09 10.09 9.06
C ILE A 185 -34.00 11.56 8.63
N SER A 186 -35.04 12.34 8.96
CA SER A 186 -35.23 13.70 8.45
C SER A 186 -34.69 14.78 9.38
N GLY A 187 -34.19 15.86 8.78
CA GLY A 187 -33.62 17.00 9.49
C GLY A 187 -32.16 16.80 9.92
N SER A 188 -31.70 17.65 10.83
CA SER A 188 -30.31 17.71 11.30
C SER A 188 -30.22 17.77 12.82
N ALA A 189 -29.13 17.25 13.38
CA ALA A 189 -28.91 17.25 14.83
C ALA A 189 -29.06 18.67 15.46
N PRO A 190 -29.75 18.80 16.61
CA PRO A 190 -30.36 17.74 17.43
C PRO A 190 -31.80 17.35 17.01
N ASN A 191 -32.41 18.07 16.08
CA ASN A 191 -33.83 17.99 15.75
C ASN A 191 -34.08 17.03 14.58
N VAL A 192 -33.94 15.73 14.87
CA VAL A 192 -34.00 14.64 13.89
C VAL A 192 -35.30 13.84 14.09
N GLN A 193 -35.94 13.42 13.00
CA GLN A 193 -37.15 12.58 13.03
C GLN A 193 -36.89 11.26 12.28
N VAL A 194 -37.01 10.12 12.97
CA VAL A 194 -36.83 8.78 12.39
C VAL A 194 -38.21 8.20 12.05
N THR A 195 -38.49 8.02 10.76
CA THR A 195 -39.78 7.56 10.24
C THR A 195 -39.60 6.25 9.48
N PRO A 196 -40.25 5.14 9.90
CA PRO A 196 -40.32 3.93 9.10
C PRO A 196 -41.04 4.19 7.77
N VAL A 197 -40.45 3.73 6.67
CA VAL A 197 -40.98 3.92 5.31
C VAL A 197 -41.17 2.56 4.61
N SER A 198 -41.85 2.56 3.47
CA SER A 198 -41.95 1.36 2.62
C SER A 198 -40.55 0.84 2.28
N ASN A 199 -40.39 -0.48 2.33
CA ASN A 199 -39.07 -1.09 2.13
C ASN A 199 -38.50 -0.78 0.73
N LEU A 200 -37.25 -0.30 0.71
CA LEU A 200 -36.56 0.05 -0.53
C LEU A 200 -36.50 -1.17 -1.46
N THR A 201 -37.00 -1.03 -2.69
CA THR A 201 -36.93 -2.07 -3.72
C THR A 201 -35.47 -2.43 -4.07
N VAL A 202 -35.25 -3.58 -4.70
CA VAL A 202 -33.94 -3.95 -5.24
C VAL A 202 -33.71 -3.22 -6.56
N ASP A 203 -32.61 -2.49 -6.69
CA ASP A 203 -32.26 -1.74 -7.90
C ASP A 203 -30.93 -2.20 -8.55
N ALA A 204 -30.42 -1.42 -9.50
CA ALA A 204 -29.18 -1.68 -10.20
C ALA A 204 -27.90 -1.52 -9.33
N PHE A 205 -27.98 -0.84 -8.17
CA PHE A 205 -26.91 -0.78 -7.19
C PHE A 205 -26.93 -2.00 -6.28
N ASP A 206 -28.09 -2.36 -5.71
CA ASP A 206 -28.24 -3.59 -4.91
C ASP A 206 -27.85 -4.84 -5.72
N SER A 207 -28.20 -4.88 -7.01
CA SER A 207 -27.86 -5.98 -7.91
C SER A 207 -26.34 -6.11 -8.11
N TRP A 208 -25.65 -4.98 -8.28
CA TRP A 208 -24.18 -4.94 -8.41
C TRP A 208 -23.47 -5.29 -7.09
N ASN A 209 -23.98 -4.79 -5.96
CA ASN A 209 -23.52 -5.19 -4.62
C ASN A 209 -23.68 -6.70 -4.40
N GLY A 210 -24.81 -7.27 -4.82
CA GLY A 210 -25.06 -8.70 -4.79
C GLY A 210 -24.07 -9.52 -5.62
N GLN A 211 -23.78 -9.07 -6.85
CA GLN A 211 -22.77 -9.68 -7.72
C GLN A 211 -21.35 -9.58 -7.14
N ARG A 212 -20.98 -8.44 -6.56
CA ARG A 212 -19.69 -8.26 -5.88
C ARG A 212 -19.56 -9.15 -4.64
N ASP A 213 -20.60 -9.26 -3.83
CA ASP A 213 -20.65 -10.20 -2.71
C ASP A 213 -20.53 -11.66 -3.15
N GLN A 214 -21.19 -12.05 -4.25
CA GLN A 214 -21.11 -13.40 -4.81
C GLN A 214 -19.72 -13.72 -5.37
N TYR A 215 -19.10 -12.79 -6.09
CA TYR A 215 -17.70 -12.90 -6.53
C TYR A 215 -16.80 -13.11 -5.32
N LEU A 216 -16.80 -12.18 -4.36
CA LEU A 216 -15.92 -12.23 -3.18
C LEU A 216 -16.14 -13.53 -2.37
N ALA A 217 -17.38 -14.00 -2.20
CA ALA A 217 -17.66 -15.25 -1.51
C ALA A 217 -17.16 -16.51 -2.25
N ALA A 218 -16.98 -16.44 -3.57
CA ALA A 218 -16.48 -17.56 -4.37
C ALA A 218 -14.93 -17.62 -4.48
N VAL A 219 -14.23 -16.54 -4.13
CA VAL A 219 -12.76 -16.37 -4.29
C VAL A 219 -12.04 -15.96 -3.00
N SER A 220 -12.74 -15.94 -1.86
CA SER A 220 -12.18 -15.56 -0.56
C SER A 220 -11.83 -16.77 0.34
N ASP A 221 -12.02 -17.99 -0.14
CA ASP A 221 -11.63 -19.22 0.57
C ASP A 221 -10.24 -19.68 0.09
N ASP A 222 -9.25 -18.83 0.31
CA ASP A 222 -7.83 -19.10 0.06
C ASP A 222 -7.21 -19.73 1.34
N PRO A 223 -7.00 -21.06 1.39
CA PRO A 223 -6.46 -21.74 2.57
C PRO A 223 -4.92 -21.68 2.60
N TYR A 224 -4.28 -20.78 1.83
CA TYR A 224 -2.83 -20.70 1.65
C TYR A 224 -2.23 -19.35 2.07
N ALA A 225 -3.06 -18.35 2.39
CA ALA A 225 -2.67 -17.10 3.04
C ALA A 225 -3.56 -16.73 4.24
N ASP A 226 -3.10 -15.85 5.14
CA ASP A 226 -3.93 -15.35 6.25
C ASP A 226 -5.03 -14.43 5.70
N SER A 227 -6.28 -14.79 5.98
CA SER A 227 -7.50 -14.02 5.62
C SER A 227 -7.54 -12.57 6.10
N GLY A 228 -6.63 -12.14 6.98
CA GLY A 228 -6.41 -10.73 7.31
C GLY A 228 -5.66 -9.93 6.24
N ILE A 229 -5.17 -10.55 5.16
CA ILE A 229 -4.56 -9.87 4.02
C ILE A 229 -5.67 -9.35 3.08
N THR A 230 -5.83 -8.03 3.02
CA THR A 230 -6.71 -7.38 2.06
C THR A 230 -6.28 -7.72 0.62
N GLY A 231 -7.25 -8.08 -0.23
CA GLY A 231 -7.02 -8.33 -1.66
C GLY A 231 -6.64 -9.75 -2.07
N LEU A 232 -6.59 -10.73 -1.15
CA LEU A 232 -6.43 -12.16 -1.52
C LEU A 232 -7.47 -12.62 -2.55
N ALA A 233 -8.69 -12.08 -2.47
CA ALA A 233 -9.80 -12.34 -3.38
C ALA A 233 -9.49 -12.14 -4.89
N ASP A 234 -8.45 -11.38 -5.24
CA ASP A 234 -8.07 -11.19 -6.64
C ASP A 234 -7.06 -12.27 -7.11
N LEU A 235 -6.36 -12.94 -6.18
CA LEU A 235 -5.32 -13.93 -6.48
C LEU A 235 -5.88 -15.17 -7.18
N ASP A 236 -7.05 -15.67 -6.78
CA ASP A 236 -7.74 -16.81 -7.40
C ASP A 236 -8.16 -16.56 -8.86
N THR A 237 -8.45 -15.30 -9.22
CA THR A 237 -8.84 -14.94 -10.59
C THR A 237 -7.63 -14.79 -11.51
N TYR A 238 -6.51 -14.28 -10.99
CA TYR A 238 -5.35 -13.89 -11.80
C TYR A 238 -4.14 -14.82 -11.68
N GLY A 239 -4.19 -15.85 -10.83
CA GLY A 239 -3.10 -16.79 -10.63
C GLY A 239 -3.56 -18.16 -10.12
N HIS A 240 -2.64 -18.89 -9.52
CA HIS A 240 -2.86 -20.17 -8.86
C HIS A 240 -1.81 -20.42 -7.78
N TRP A 241 -2.12 -21.31 -6.85
CA TRP A 241 -1.22 -21.70 -5.76
C TRP A 241 -0.40 -22.95 -6.11
N VAL A 242 0.90 -22.90 -5.86
CA VAL A 242 1.88 -23.94 -6.17
C VAL A 242 2.62 -24.35 -4.89
N SER A 243 2.77 -25.66 -4.68
CA SER A 243 3.54 -26.19 -3.54
C SER A 243 5.03 -26.13 -3.84
N TYR A 244 5.75 -25.24 -3.17
CA TYR A 244 7.18 -25.02 -3.32
C TYR A 244 7.95 -25.53 -2.09
N PRO A 245 8.87 -26.51 -2.22
CA PRO A 245 9.43 -27.24 -1.07
C PRO A 245 10.11 -26.42 0.04
N GLN A 246 10.52 -25.19 -0.24
CA GLN A 246 11.21 -24.32 0.73
C GLN A 246 10.27 -23.40 1.52
N TYR A 247 9.04 -23.16 1.04
CA TYR A 247 8.14 -22.14 1.57
C TYR A 247 6.70 -22.64 1.82
N GLY A 248 6.37 -23.86 1.37
CA GLY A 248 4.98 -24.34 1.39
C GLY A 248 4.25 -23.82 0.16
N GLN A 249 3.03 -23.33 0.33
CA GLN A 249 2.24 -22.80 -0.78
C GLN A 249 2.69 -21.39 -1.15
N VAL A 250 2.87 -21.15 -2.44
CA VAL A 250 3.24 -19.84 -3.02
C VAL A 250 2.32 -19.54 -4.20
N TRP A 251 1.95 -18.27 -4.37
CA TRP A 251 1.08 -17.84 -5.46
C TRP A 251 1.88 -17.48 -6.71
N VAL A 252 1.31 -17.78 -7.87
CA VAL A 252 1.91 -17.56 -9.19
C VAL A 252 0.86 -16.95 -10.11
N ALA A 253 1.14 -15.79 -10.69
CA ALA A 253 0.25 -15.16 -11.67
C ALA A 253 0.15 -16.02 -12.95
N ASN A 254 -1.06 -16.18 -13.49
CA ASN A 254 -1.35 -17.05 -14.64
C ASN A 254 -0.69 -16.58 -15.93
N SER A 255 -0.37 -15.29 -16.04
CA SER A 255 0.38 -14.72 -17.16
C SER A 255 1.01 -13.39 -16.78
N TYR A 256 2.24 -13.16 -17.26
CA TYR A 256 2.91 -11.87 -17.27
C TYR A 256 3.81 -11.78 -18.52
N PRO A 257 4.11 -10.56 -19.03
CA PRO A 257 5.00 -10.40 -20.19
C PRO A 257 6.39 -11.00 -19.96
N ALA A 258 7.05 -11.44 -21.04
CA ALA A 258 8.43 -11.90 -20.96
C ALA A 258 9.34 -10.77 -20.46
N GLY A 259 10.08 -11.03 -19.38
CA GLY A 259 10.93 -10.04 -18.70
C GLY A 259 10.24 -9.21 -17.62
N TRP A 260 8.95 -9.42 -17.33
CA TRP A 260 8.29 -8.82 -16.16
C TRP A 260 8.94 -9.28 -14.85
N ALA A 261 9.03 -8.35 -13.89
CA ALA A 261 9.33 -8.65 -12.49
C ALA A 261 8.45 -7.82 -11.55
N PRO A 262 8.28 -8.27 -10.28
CA PRO A 262 7.57 -7.52 -9.25
C PRO A 262 8.11 -6.10 -9.09
N TYR A 263 7.23 -5.14 -8.80
CA TYR A 263 7.56 -3.71 -8.66
C TYR A 263 8.13 -3.07 -9.95
N GLN A 264 7.65 -3.50 -11.13
CA GLN A 264 7.98 -2.88 -12.43
C GLN A 264 6.79 -2.41 -13.28
N TYR A 265 5.58 -2.90 -13.04
CA TYR A 265 4.38 -2.45 -13.78
C TYR A 265 3.46 -1.63 -12.87
N GLY A 266 3.85 -0.38 -12.65
CA GLY A 266 3.26 0.50 -11.64
C GLY A 266 4.10 1.75 -11.47
N HIS A 267 3.94 2.42 -10.33
CA HIS A 267 4.61 3.68 -10.04
C HIS A 267 4.79 3.91 -8.53
N TRP A 268 5.74 4.77 -8.16
CA TRP A 268 5.93 5.24 -6.79
C TRP A 268 5.16 6.53 -6.55
N VAL A 269 4.20 6.46 -5.62
CA VAL A 269 3.43 7.60 -5.12
C VAL A 269 3.91 8.02 -3.74
N TRP A 270 3.56 9.25 -3.33
CA TRP A 270 3.72 9.70 -1.96
C TRP A 270 2.41 9.51 -1.17
N GLN A 271 2.49 8.81 -0.04
CA GLN A 271 1.38 8.53 0.87
C GLN A 271 1.69 9.13 2.26
N PRO A 272 0.72 9.73 2.97
CA PRO A 272 0.93 10.16 4.36
C PRO A 272 1.34 8.97 5.25
N TYR A 273 2.17 9.25 6.26
CA TYR A 273 2.77 8.30 7.22
C TYR A 273 3.74 7.26 6.64
N TYR A 274 3.49 6.79 5.40
CA TYR A 274 4.23 5.73 4.72
C TYR A 274 5.29 6.23 3.70
N GLY A 275 5.18 7.47 3.25
CA GLY A 275 6.12 8.07 2.31
C GLY A 275 6.02 7.45 0.92
N TRP A 276 7.12 6.90 0.41
CA TRP A 276 7.16 6.29 -0.92
C TRP A 276 6.44 4.93 -0.94
N THR A 277 5.30 4.87 -1.62
CA THR A 277 4.42 3.70 -1.77
C THR A 277 4.39 3.23 -3.21
N TRP A 278 4.46 1.91 -3.44
CA TRP A 278 4.28 1.34 -4.77
C TRP A 278 2.79 1.13 -5.06
N VAL A 279 2.28 1.66 -6.18
CA VAL A 279 0.95 1.34 -6.70
C VAL A 279 1.12 0.60 -8.02
N GLY A 280 0.84 -0.71 -7.98
CA GLY A 280 0.87 -1.62 -9.12
C GLY A 280 -0.37 -1.50 -9.99
N TYR A 281 -0.18 -1.58 -11.31
CA TYR A 281 -1.26 -1.53 -12.29
C TYR A 281 -1.92 -2.90 -12.52
N GLU A 282 -1.35 -4.00 -12.00
CA GLU A 282 -1.99 -5.30 -11.98
C GLU A 282 -3.21 -5.29 -11.04
N PRO A 283 -4.42 -5.72 -11.45
CA PRO A 283 -5.62 -5.67 -10.59
C PRO A 283 -5.48 -6.43 -9.26
N TRP A 284 -4.66 -7.48 -9.25
CA TRP A 284 -4.34 -8.30 -8.08
C TRP A 284 -3.22 -7.73 -7.19
N GLY A 285 -2.56 -6.64 -7.61
CA GLY A 285 -1.27 -6.20 -7.08
C GLY A 285 -1.23 -5.84 -5.58
N TRP A 286 -2.35 -5.49 -4.96
CA TRP A 286 -2.35 -5.03 -3.56
C TRP A 286 -1.79 -6.06 -2.58
N ALA A 287 -2.31 -7.30 -2.59
CA ALA A 287 -1.85 -8.33 -1.65
C ALA A 287 -0.35 -8.64 -1.86
N PRO A 288 0.15 -8.86 -3.10
CA PRO A 288 1.56 -9.19 -3.29
C PRO A 288 2.56 -8.04 -3.19
N TYR A 289 2.13 -6.78 -3.30
CA TYR A 289 3.02 -5.62 -3.15
C TYR A 289 3.03 -4.99 -1.75
N HIS A 290 2.05 -5.30 -0.90
CA HIS A 290 1.98 -4.76 0.46
C HIS A 290 2.15 -5.80 1.58
N TYR A 291 2.10 -7.11 1.25
CA TYR A 291 2.27 -8.22 2.17
C TYR A 291 3.21 -9.30 1.57
N GLY A 292 3.64 -10.27 2.37
CA GLY A 292 4.48 -11.39 1.90
C GLY A 292 5.91 -11.03 1.43
N ARG A 293 6.43 -11.76 0.44
CA ARG A 293 7.73 -11.58 -0.24
C ARG A 293 7.70 -12.20 -1.65
N TRP A 294 8.57 -11.74 -2.54
CA TRP A 294 8.67 -12.24 -3.92
C TRP A 294 9.99 -12.96 -4.17
N PHE A 295 9.98 -14.06 -4.92
CA PHE A 295 11.21 -14.76 -5.30
C PHE A 295 11.12 -15.40 -6.67
N TRP A 296 12.28 -15.65 -7.28
CA TRP A 296 12.38 -16.39 -8.53
C TRP A 296 12.50 -17.91 -8.27
N ALA A 297 11.55 -18.68 -8.80
CA ALA A 297 11.53 -20.13 -8.82
C ALA A 297 11.88 -20.63 -10.23
N ALA A 298 12.95 -21.42 -10.36
CA ALA A 298 13.56 -21.73 -11.67
C ALA A 298 12.61 -22.36 -12.71
N ASN A 299 11.57 -23.09 -12.27
CA ASN A 299 10.61 -23.79 -13.13
C ASN A 299 9.24 -23.08 -13.24
N THR A 300 9.11 -21.88 -12.66
CA THR A 300 7.81 -21.21 -12.40
C THR A 300 7.89 -19.69 -12.59
N GLY A 301 9.10 -19.13 -12.69
CA GLY A 301 9.35 -17.70 -12.77
C GLY A 301 9.14 -17.02 -11.42
N TRP A 302 8.51 -15.85 -11.40
CA TRP A 302 8.23 -15.12 -10.17
C TRP A 302 7.06 -15.73 -9.39
N ALA A 303 7.29 -16.02 -8.11
CA ALA A 303 6.29 -16.50 -7.18
C ALA A 303 6.25 -15.63 -5.91
N TRP A 304 5.06 -15.47 -5.34
CA TRP A 304 4.81 -14.74 -4.10
C TRP A 304 4.58 -15.68 -2.93
N TYR A 305 5.25 -15.40 -1.81
CA TYR A 305 5.07 -16.12 -0.56
C TYR A 305 4.37 -15.19 0.46
N PRO A 306 3.15 -15.49 0.94
CA PRO A 306 2.42 -14.62 1.87
C PRO A 306 3.11 -14.46 3.23
N GLY A 307 3.94 -15.43 3.62
CA GLY A 307 4.49 -15.55 4.96
C GLY A 307 3.83 -16.67 5.78
N PRO A 308 4.22 -16.84 7.05
CA PRO A 308 3.62 -17.82 7.94
C PRO A 308 2.27 -17.35 8.52
N PHE A 309 1.26 -18.22 8.42
CA PHE A 309 -0.12 -18.04 8.91
C PHE A 309 -0.32 -17.53 10.35
N TYR A 310 0.65 -17.69 11.22
CA TYR A 310 0.56 -17.32 12.65
C TYR A 310 1.16 -15.94 12.96
N VAL A 311 1.53 -15.16 11.93
CA VAL A 311 2.01 -13.78 12.06
C VAL A 311 0.98 -12.85 11.43
N ARG A 312 0.36 -12.00 12.25
CA ARG A 312 -0.63 -10.99 11.80
C ARG A 312 -0.10 -10.24 10.56
N PRO A 313 -0.85 -10.19 9.44
CA PRO A 313 -0.48 -9.36 8.30
C PRO A 313 -0.52 -7.89 8.69
N VAL A 314 0.49 -7.15 8.25
CA VAL A 314 0.64 -5.71 8.46
C VAL A 314 0.99 -5.09 7.11
N TYR A 315 0.21 -4.09 6.70
CA TYR A 315 0.42 -3.33 5.47
C TYR A 315 1.83 -2.72 5.41
N ARG A 316 2.44 -2.71 4.22
CA ARG A 316 3.69 -2.00 3.95
C ARG A 316 3.62 -1.31 2.58
N PRO A 317 4.08 -0.07 2.44
CA PRO A 317 4.03 0.67 1.18
C PRO A 317 4.78 -0.01 0.02
N ALA A 318 5.83 -0.79 0.31
CA ALA A 318 6.40 -1.82 -0.57
C ALA A 318 7.36 -2.73 0.21
N LEU A 319 7.72 -3.88 -0.35
CA LEU A 319 8.73 -4.79 0.20
C LEU A 319 9.95 -4.95 -0.73
N VAL A 320 10.66 -3.83 -0.92
CA VAL A 320 11.90 -3.72 -1.68
C VAL A 320 13.07 -3.29 -0.80
N ALA A 321 14.31 -3.37 -1.32
CA ALA A 321 15.43 -2.58 -0.83
C ALA A 321 15.82 -1.53 -1.89
N PHE A 322 15.94 -0.27 -1.47
CA PHE A 322 16.35 0.85 -2.34
C PHE A 322 17.87 1.04 -2.37
N PHE A 323 18.41 1.42 -3.52
CA PHE A 323 19.83 1.75 -3.69
C PHE A 323 20.05 2.89 -4.70
N GLY A 324 21.11 3.66 -4.50
CA GLY A 324 21.55 4.74 -5.38
C GLY A 324 22.60 4.25 -6.37
N TYR A 325 22.48 4.67 -7.63
CA TYR A 325 23.29 4.20 -8.76
C TYR A 325 23.68 5.38 -9.69
N GLY A 326 24.76 5.25 -10.47
CA GLY A 326 25.05 6.15 -11.60
C GLY A 326 25.41 7.62 -11.27
N GLY A 327 25.90 7.94 -10.07
CA GLY A 327 26.40 9.29 -9.75
C GLY A 327 27.72 9.59 -10.45
N GLY A 328 27.79 10.70 -11.20
CA GLY A 328 29.00 11.09 -11.95
C GLY A 328 30.12 11.66 -11.07
N GLY A 329 31.38 11.42 -11.43
CA GLY A 329 32.51 12.17 -10.88
C GLY A 329 33.18 11.63 -9.60
N GLY A 330 32.99 10.35 -9.27
CA GLY A 330 33.81 9.65 -8.26
C GLY A 330 33.15 9.46 -6.90
N PHE A 331 33.15 8.20 -6.43
CA PHE A 331 32.74 7.68 -5.11
C PHE A 331 31.37 8.09 -4.52
N SER A 332 30.61 8.96 -5.18
CA SER A 332 29.41 9.62 -4.65
C SER A 332 28.14 9.21 -5.42
N PHE A 333 27.60 8.04 -5.11
CA PHE A 333 26.33 7.54 -5.65
C PHE A 333 25.13 8.25 -4.99
N SER A 334 24.92 9.52 -5.34
CA SER A 334 23.89 10.35 -4.70
C SER A 334 22.49 10.15 -5.31
N PHE A 335 21.51 9.89 -4.45
CA PHE A 335 20.09 9.93 -4.81
C PHE A 335 19.61 11.31 -5.26
N ALA A 336 20.34 12.40 -4.96
CA ALA A 336 19.94 13.76 -5.27
C ALA A 336 20.25 14.20 -6.72
N ALA A 337 20.96 13.38 -7.49
CA ALA A 337 21.29 13.65 -8.90
C ALA A 337 21.54 12.40 -9.77
N GLY A 338 21.60 11.20 -9.18
CA GLY A 338 21.85 9.94 -9.89
C GLY A 338 20.57 9.19 -10.28
N ASN A 339 20.70 7.87 -10.38
CA ASN A 339 19.59 6.95 -10.62
C ASN A 339 19.06 6.38 -9.30
N VAL A 340 17.74 6.20 -9.23
CA VAL A 340 17.04 5.52 -8.14
C VAL A 340 16.80 4.07 -8.55
N GLY A 341 17.26 3.12 -7.74
CA GLY A 341 17.08 1.69 -7.98
C GLY A 341 16.40 0.97 -6.82
N TRP A 342 15.73 -0.14 -7.11
CA TRP A 342 15.15 -1.04 -6.12
C TRP A 342 15.21 -2.51 -6.55
N VAL A 343 15.25 -3.40 -5.56
CA VAL A 343 15.17 -4.86 -5.73
C VAL A 343 14.02 -5.42 -4.87
N PRO A 344 13.11 -6.25 -5.41
CA PRO A 344 12.08 -6.93 -4.61
C PRO A 344 12.72 -7.86 -3.58
N LEU A 345 12.21 -7.91 -2.35
CA LEU A 345 12.80 -8.75 -1.31
C LEU A 345 12.24 -10.17 -1.32
N ALA A 346 13.15 -11.14 -1.17
CA ALA A 346 12.82 -12.55 -1.11
C ALA A 346 12.53 -13.04 0.33
N PRO A 347 11.92 -14.23 0.50
CA PRO A 347 11.67 -14.80 1.81
C PRO A 347 12.92 -14.83 2.68
N TYR A 348 12.74 -14.42 3.94
CA TYR A 348 13.77 -14.31 4.99
C TYR A 348 14.89 -13.28 4.74
N GLU A 349 14.77 -12.39 3.74
CA GLU A 349 15.69 -11.26 3.59
C GLU A 349 15.36 -10.11 4.55
N VAL A 350 16.41 -9.45 5.07
CA VAL A 350 16.30 -8.39 6.07
C VAL A 350 15.53 -7.20 5.49
N TYR A 351 14.52 -6.75 6.24
CA TYR A 351 13.72 -5.59 5.88
C TYR A 351 14.28 -4.30 6.49
N HIS A 352 14.34 -3.24 5.69
CA HIS A 352 14.78 -1.91 6.10
C HIS A 352 13.69 -0.88 5.75
N PRO A 353 12.78 -0.53 6.69
CA PRO A 353 11.74 0.46 6.44
C PRO A 353 12.33 1.86 6.19
N TRP A 354 11.73 2.59 5.25
CA TRP A 354 12.04 4.01 4.97
C TRP A 354 11.05 5.00 5.62
N TRP A 355 10.08 4.51 6.42
CA TRP A 355 9.02 5.28 7.07
C TRP A 355 8.86 4.93 8.56
N GLY A 356 7.84 5.53 9.21
CA GLY A 356 7.34 5.11 10.51
C GLY A 356 8.26 5.39 11.71
N PRO A 357 8.12 4.66 12.83
CA PRO A 357 8.92 4.91 14.03
C PRO A 357 10.44 4.80 13.79
N ALA A 358 10.88 3.94 12.86
CA ALA A 358 12.28 3.83 12.46
C ALA A 358 12.82 5.12 11.79
N PHE A 359 11.99 5.79 10.99
CA PHE A 359 12.30 7.09 10.36
C PHE A 359 12.45 8.22 11.39
N VAL A 360 11.89 8.10 12.61
CA VAL A 360 11.99 9.14 13.66
C VAL A 360 12.94 8.79 14.80
N ASN A 361 13.05 7.53 15.23
CA ASN A 361 14.06 7.15 16.23
C ASN A 361 15.50 7.33 15.71
N HIS A 362 15.73 7.19 14.39
CA HIS A 362 16.99 7.59 13.76
C HIS A 362 17.09 9.10 13.45
N THR A 363 15.96 9.83 13.45
CA THR A 363 15.91 11.31 13.35
C THR A 363 15.66 11.92 14.74
N THR A 364 16.35 11.40 15.75
CA THR A 364 16.25 11.89 17.12
C THR A 364 16.90 13.26 17.22
N VAL A 365 16.09 14.32 17.27
CA VAL A 365 16.51 15.71 17.52
C VAL A 365 16.78 15.91 19.03
N VAL A 366 17.73 15.13 19.54
CA VAL A 366 18.45 15.44 20.78
C VAL A 366 19.64 16.33 20.41
N TYR A 367 20.07 17.19 21.33
CA TYR A 367 21.17 18.16 21.13
C TYR A 367 22.57 17.54 20.93
N ASN A 368 22.68 16.24 20.60
CA ASN A 368 23.91 15.53 20.26
C ASN A 368 23.77 14.87 18.88
N TYR A 369 24.43 15.44 17.89
CA TYR A 369 24.38 15.04 16.48
C TYR A 369 25.27 13.80 16.22
N THR A 370 24.73 12.58 16.02
CA THR A 370 25.60 11.43 15.60
C THR A 370 24.96 10.20 14.91
N ASN A 371 23.64 10.05 14.71
CA ASN A 371 23.06 8.76 14.24
C ASN A 371 21.95 8.84 13.17
N VAL A 372 21.98 9.84 12.28
CA VAL A 372 20.94 10.04 11.26
C VAL A 372 21.33 9.42 9.91
N THR A 373 20.56 8.41 9.49
CA THR A 373 20.62 7.69 8.20
C THR A 373 21.87 6.85 7.91
N ASN A 374 21.67 5.57 7.58
CA ASN A 374 22.72 4.64 7.16
C ASN A 374 22.57 4.31 5.66
N VAL A 375 23.41 4.96 4.84
CA VAL A 375 23.63 4.62 3.43
C VAL A 375 25.05 4.06 3.30
N THR A 376 25.19 2.89 2.68
CA THR A 376 26.50 2.22 2.54
C THR A 376 26.72 1.69 1.12
N ASN A 377 27.93 1.90 0.60
CA ASN A 377 28.37 1.32 -0.67
C ASN A 377 28.58 -0.18 -0.49
N VAL A 378 27.79 -0.99 -1.19
CA VAL A 378 27.79 -2.45 -1.07
C VAL A 378 27.58 -3.13 -2.42
N ASN A 379 27.94 -4.41 -2.49
CA ASN A 379 27.54 -5.30 -3.56
C ASN A 379 26.18 -5.93 -3.21
N ILE A 380 25.08 -5.43 -3.76
CA ILE A 380 23.73 -5.88 -3.39
C ILE A 380 23.43 -7.33 -3.80
N THR A 381 24.14 -7.88 -4.79
CA THR A 381 23.97 -9.29 -5.22
C THR A 381 24.41 -10.30 -4.16
N LYS A 382 25.18 -9.85 -3.14
CA LYS A 382 25.54 -10.64 -1.96
C LYS A 382 24.49 -10.62 -0.83
N TYR A 383 23.53 -9.70 -0.88
CA TYR A 383 22.54 -9.48 0.19
C TYR A 383 21.11 -9.84 -0.23
N TYR A 384 20.76 -9.68 -1.51
CA TYR A 384 19.42 -9.91 -2.03
C TYR A 384 19.46 -10.89 -3.21
N ARG A 385 18.83 -12.06 -3.06
CA ARG A 385 18.85 -13.14 -4.06
C ARG A 385 18.28 -12.65 -5.40
N ASN A 386 17.22 -11.87 -5.34
CA ASN A 386 16.54 -11.31 -6.50
C ASN A 386 17.44 -10.35 -7.32
N ALA A 387 18.50 -9.77 -6.73
CA ALA A 387 19.47 -8.96 -7.47
C ALA A 387 20.39 -9.78 -8.41
N THR A 388 20.32 -11.12 -8.36
CA THR A 388 20.99 -12.01 -9.32
C THR A 388 20.07 -12.50 -10.45
N VAL A 389 18.77 -12.21 -10.37
CA VAL A 389 17.77 -12.64 -11.35
C VAL A 389 17.74 -11.64 -12.51
N PRO A 390 17.79 -12.08 -13.78
CA PRO A 390 17.61 -11.18 -14.93
C PRO A 390 16.28 -10.42 -14.84
N GLY A 391 16.34 -9.09 -14.89
CA GLY A 391 15.16 -8.23 -14.69
C GLY A 391 14.70 -8.08 -13.23
N GLY A 392 15.27 -8.80 -12.26
CA GLY A 392 14.92 -8.71 -10.83
C GLY A 392 15.38 -7.43 -10.12
N VAL A 393 15.91 -6.45 -10.86
CA VAL A 393 16.36 -5.15 -10.37
C VAL A 393 15.78 -4.07 -11.27
N ALA A 394 15.14 -3.08 -10.68
CA ALA A 394 14.56 -1.93 -11.36
C ALA A 394 15.42 -0.69 -11.10
N VAL A 395 15.71 0.11 -12.14
CA VAL A 395 16.51 1.34 -12.05
C VAL A 395 15.95 2.40 -13.00
N VAL A 396 15.77 3.63 -12.51
CA VAL A 396 15.29 4.80 -13.26
C VAL A 396 16.11 6.05 -12.92
N GLY A 397 16.06 7.08 -13.76
CA GLY A 397 16.67 8.39 -13.43
C GLY A 397 15.89 9.11 -12.32
N HIS A 398 16.58 9.89 -11.48
CA HIS A 398 15.95 10.70 -10.41
C HIS A 398 14.75 11.50 -10.93
N GLU A 399 14.93 12.25 -12.01
CA GLU A 399 13.86 13.06 -12.62
C GLU A 399 12.61 12.25 -12.97
N GLN A 400 12.75 11.02 -13.49
CA GLN A 400 11.57 10.20 -13.80
C GLN A 400 10.86 9.74 -12.53
N PHE A 401 11.62 9.41 -11.48
CA PHE A 401 11.09 9.00 -10.18
C PHE A 401 10.31 10.15 -9.50
N VAL A 402 10.87 11.36 -9.48
CA VAL A 402 10.26 12.51 -8.80
C VAL A 402 9.21 13.24 -9.63
N ASN A 403 9.24 13.18 -10.95
CA ASN A 403 8.23 13.84 -11.80
C ASN A 403 7.02 12.94 -12.14
N GLY A 404 6.98 11.69 -11.65
CA GLY A 404 5.85 10.78 -11.86
C GLY A 404 5.69 10.28 -13.30
N GLU A 405 6.76 10.32 -14.09
CA GLU A 405 6.73 9.89 -15.50
C GLU A 405 6.57 8.36 -15.63
N PRO A 406 6.05 7.86 -16.77
CA PRO A 406 6.20 6.46 -17.16
C PRO A 406 7.67 6.03 -17.12
N TYR A 407 7.98 5.05 -16.26
CA TYR A 407 9.36 4.64 -15.99
C TYR A 407 10.02 3.98 -17.20
N LYS A 408 11.23 4.46 -17.53
CA LYS A 408 12.09 3.90 -18.57
C LYS A 408 13.23 3.17 -17.88
N TYR A 409 13.02 1.87 -17.62
CA TYR A 409 13.98 1.07 -16.87
C TYR A 409 15.33 0.95 -17.58
N GLN A 410 16.39 1.28 -16.86
CA GLN A 410 17.75 1.14 -17.32
C GLN A 410 18.21 -0.31 -17.11
N SER A 411 18.78 -0.93 -18.15
CA SER A 411 19.46 -2.21 -18.00
C SER A 411 20.75 -2.03 -17.19
N VAL A 412 20.95 -2.84 -16.15
CA VAL A 412 22.14 -2.80 -15.29
C VAL A 412 22.71 -4.21 -15.18
N THR A 413 24.03 -4.36 -15.36
CA THR A 413 24.72 -5.64 -15.27
C THR A 413 25.03 -6.01 -13.81
N PRO A 414 25.19 -7.31 -13.48
CA PRO A 414 25.54 -7.72 -12.12
C PRO A 414 26.85 -7.07 -11.59
N GLY A 415 27.81 -6.78 -12.47
CA GLY A 415 29.07 -6.14 -12.10
C GLY A 415 28.92 -4.66 -11.69
N GLU A 416 27.91 -3.96 -12.20
CA GLU A 416 27.59 -2.58 -11.80
C GLU A 416 26.90 -2.53 -10.43
N LEU A 417 26.15 -3.59 -10.08
CA LEU A 417 25.52 -3.75 -8.76
C LEU A 417 26.52 -4.05 -7.62
N HIS A 418 27.83 -4.09 -7.93
CA HIS A 418 28.89 -4.35 -6.96
C HIS A 418 29.26 -3.16 -6.07
N ASN A 419 28.93 -1.93 -6.49
CA ASN A 419 29.23 -0.70 -5.75
C ASN A 419 28.04 0.27 -5.81
N VAL A 420 26.94 -0.05 -5.14
CA VAL A 420 25.75 0.81 -5.07
C VAL A 420 25.48 1.27 -3.64
N SER A 421 24.92 2.47 -3.48
CA SER A 421 24.61 3.07 -2.17
C SER A 421 23.27 2.53 -1.64
N LEU A 422 23.32 1.43 -0.90
CA LEU A 422 22.14 0.79 -0.28
C LEU A 422 21.56 1.66 0.85
N VAL A 423 20.25 1.89 0.81
CA VAL A 423 19.49 2.58 1.86
C VAL A 423 19.03 1.59 2.91
N ARG A 424 19.29 1.90 4.19
CA ARG A 424 18.86 1.08 5.34
C ARG A 424 17.93 1.83 6.31
N SER A 425 17.35 2.94 5.87
CA SER A 425 16.53 3.87 6.67
C SER A 425 15.76 4.79 5.71
N ALA A 426 15.56 6.08 6.04
CA ALA A 426 14.87 7.04 5.18
C ALA A 426 15.47 7.11 3.75
N LEU A 427 14.61 7.14 2.72
CA LEU A 427 15.00 7.31 1.32
C LEU A 427 15.19 8.81 1.01
N PRO A 428 16.41 9.29 0.67
CA PRO A 428 16.68 10.71 0.46
C PRO A 428 16.31 11.16 -0.97
N VAL A 429 15.03 11.03 -1.29
CA VAL A 429 14.41 11.48 -2.54
C VAL A 429 13.17 12.28 -2.16
N VAL A 430 13.19 13.59 -2.38
CA VAL A 430 12.10 14.50 -1.99
C VAL A 430 10.95 14.38 -3.02
N PRO A 431 9.71 14.07 -2.60
CA PRO A 431 8.59 13.93 -3.53
C PRO A 431 8.14 15.29 -4.11
N THR A 432 7.45 15.26 -5.24
CA THR A 432 6.78 16.40 -5.87
C THR A 432 5.25 16.24 -5.81
N LYS A 433 4.48 17.26 -6.24
CA LYS A 433 3.02 17.13 -6.37
C LYS A 433 2.63 16.03 -7.37
N GLN A 434 3.46 15.75 -8.38
CA GLN A 434 3.24 14.72 -9.38
C GLN A 434 3.18 13.33 -8.75
N ASN A 435 3.96 13.08 -7.68
CA ASN A 435 3.88 11.82 -6.92
C ASN A 435 2.60 11.65 -6.09
N LEU A 436 1.67 12.62 -6.07
CA LEU A 436 0.37 12.44 -5.41
C LEU A 436 -0.68 11.75 -6.30
N ALA A 437 -0.45 11.67 -7.61
CA ALA A 437 -1.38 11.08 -8.57
C ALA A 437 -1.18 9.57 -8.71
N PHE A 438 -2.29 8.82 -8.81
CA PHE A 438 -2.28 7.37 -8.98
C PHE A 438 -2.28 6.90 -10.45
N THR A 439 -2.16 7.84 -11.40
CA THR A 439 -2.13 7.57 -12.85
C THR A 439 -1.21 8.55 -13.56
N THR A 440 -0.56 8.11 -14.62
CA THR A 440 0.34 8.94 -15.46
C THR A 440 -0.39 10.02 -16.25
N SER A 441 -1.73 9.95 -16.36
CA SER A 441 -2.59 11.03 -16.86
C SER A 441 -2.62 12.26 -15.93
N GLY A 442 -2.26 12.09 -14.65
CA GLY A 442 -2.05 13.14 -13.65
C GLY A 442 -3.31 13.88 -13.16
N HIS A 443 -4.36 13.95 -13.97
CA HIS A 443 -5.51 14.82 -13.75
C HIS A 443 -6.77 14.01 -13.46
N ALA A 444 -7.48 14.39 -12.40
CA ALA A 444 -8.89 14.08 -12.28
C ALA A 444 -9.69 14.71 -13.45
N GLY A 445 -10.87 14.17 -13.74
CA GLY A 445 -11.87 14.91 -14.52
C GLY A 445 -12.33 16.18 -13.79
N ALA A 446 -13.31 16.89 -14.34
CA ALA A 446 -13.89 18.06 -13.67
C ALA A 446 -14.62 17.62 -12.38
N THR A 447 -13.92 17.66 -11.25
CA THR A 447 -14.45 17.26 -9.94
C THR A 447 -15.58 18.21 -9.53
N PRO A 448 -16.78 17.71 -9.17
CA PRO A 448 -17.80 18.58 -8.59
C PRO A 448 -17.28 19.16 -7.25
N PRO A 449 -17.72 20.36 -6.86
CA PRO A 449 -17.36 20.93 -5.57
C PRO A 449 -17.82 20.03 -4.43
N LEU A 450 -16.99 19.91 -3.39
CA LEU A 450 -17.36 19.13 -2.20
C LEU A 450 -18.57 19.75 -1.51
N SER A 451 -19.56 18.90 -1.20
CA SER A 451 -20.80 19.27 -0.52
C SER A 451 -20.52 20.02 0.78
N SER A 452 -21.17 21.16 0.98
CA SER A 452 -21.07 21.97 2.20
C SER A 452 -21.50 21.21 3.46
N ARG A 453 -22.26 20.12 3.29
CA ARG A 453 -22.69 19.21 4.36
C ARG A 453 -21.52 18.51 5.07
N PHE A 454 -20.34 18.40 4.45
CA PHE A 454 -19.14 17.95 5.16
C PHE A 454 -18.71 18.92 6.29
N ALA A 455 -19.04 20.20 6.21
CA ALA A 455 -18.68 21.19 7.24
C ALA A 455 -19.56 21.09 8.51
N THR A 456 -20.69 20.40 8.45
CA THR A 456 -21.54 20.10 9.62
C THR A 456 -21.22 18.77 10.30
N LEU A 457 -20.26 18.01 9.76
CA LEU A 457 -19.85 16.70 10.31
C LEU A 457 -18.55 16.83 11.11
N PRO A 458 -18.28 15.93 12.09
CA PRO A 458 -17.07 15.97 12.93
C PRO A 458 -15.75 15.99 12.15
N ALA A 459 -14.65 16.39 12.80
CA ALA A 459 -13.32 16.19 12.23
C ALA A 459 -12.93 14.69 12.25
N PRO A 460 -12.13 14.19 11.28
CA PRO A 460 -11.52 12.86 11.36
C PRO A 460 -10.67 12.72 12.62
N SER A 461 -10.70 11.54 13.26
CA SER A 461 -10.01 11.28 14.53
C SER A 461 -8.48 11.45 14.45
N LYS A 462 -7.91 11.16 13.27
CA LYS A 462 -6.51 11.40 12.93
C LYS A 462 -6.44 12.05 11.55
N VAL A 463 -5.87 13.23 11.47
CA VAL A 463 -5.63 13.96 10.22
C VAL A 463 -4.15 13.78 9.84
N PRO A 464 -3.82 13.45 8.57
CA PRO A 464 -2.45 13.25 8.14
C PRO A 464 -1.62 14.54 8.26
N PRO A 465 -0.31 14.45 8.55
CA PRO A 465 0.59 15.60 8.47
C PRO A 465 0.58 16.13 7.03
N THR A 466 0.60 17.45 6.86
CA THR A 466 0.46 18.03 5.52
C THR A 466 1.63 17.63 4.61
N PHE A 467 1.37 17.53 3.30
CA PHE A 467 2.38 17.19 2.31
C PHE A 467 3.57 18.16 2.36
N ALA A 468 3.33 19.44 2.64
CA ALA A 468 4.40 20.43 2.85
C ALA A 468 5.28 20.12 4.08
N GLN A 469 4.69 19.72 5.21
CA GLN A 469 5.46 19.28 6.39
C GLN A 469 6.25 18.01 6.09
N GLN A 470 5.64 17.02 5.45
CA GLN A 470 6.31 15.77 5.07
C GLN A 470 7.51 16.00 4.15
N ARG A 471 7.34 16.83 3.09
CA ARG A 471 8.44 17.26 2.20
C ARG A 471 9.57 17.93 2.94
N ALA A 472 9.28 18.78 3.92
CA ALA A 472 10.31 19.47 4.70
C ALA A 472 11.21 18.50 5.48
N VAL A 473 10.65 17.42 6.06
CA VAL A 473 11.43 16.38 6.75
C VAL A 473 12.29 15.58 5.77
N VAL A 474 11.75 15.16 4.61
CA VAL A 474 12.58 14.47 3.59
C VAL A 474 13.69 15.39 3.06
N THR A 475 13.42 16.69 2.94
CA THR A 475 14.41 17.69 2.49
C THR A 475 15.55 17.83 3.49
N SER A 476 15.27 17.94 4.80
CA SER A 476 16.34 18.06 5.81
C SER A 476 17.16 16.77 5.93
N VAL A 477 16.53 15.60 5.84
CA VAL A 477 17.23 14.30 5.76
C VAL A 477 18.15 14.25 4.53
N THR A 478 17.64 14.63 3.36
CA THR A 478 18.42 14.64 2.10
C THR A 478 19.62 15.59 2.19
N GLN A 479 19.44 16.79 2.76
CA GLN A 479 20.53 17.76 2.99
C GLN A 479 21.57 17.28 4.02
N HIS A 480 21.17 16.45 4.99
CA HIS A 480 22.10 15.90 5.98
C HIS A 480 23.01 14.82 5.38
N ILE A 481 22.49 14.00 4.47
CA ILE A 481 23.23 12.94 3.77
C ILE A 481 24.09 13.53 2.65
N TYR A 482 23.59 14.56 1.96
CA TYR A 482 24.26 15.25 0.86
C TYR A 482 24.42 16.75 1.16
N PRO A 483 25.30 17.14 2.10
CA PRO A 483 25.56 18.54 2.39
C PRO A 483 26.08 19.29 1.15
N SER A 484 25.72 20.57 1.03
CA SER A 484 25.60 21.32 -0.24
C SER A 484 26.89 21.56 -1.05
N GLY A 485 28.02 20.98 -0.67
CA GLY A 485 29.25 20.98 -1.48
C GLY A 485 29.21 20.04 -2.69
N VAL A 486 28.33 19.03 -2.69
CA VAL A 486 28.29 17.98 -3.75
C VAL A 486 27.33 18.33 -4.90
N VAL A 487 26.24 19.07 -4.63
CA VAL A 487 25.15 19.31 -5.61
C VAL A 487 25.46 20.40 -6.65
N ASN A 488 26.44 21.27 -6.42
CA ASN A 488 26.76 22.38 -7.31
C ASN A 488 27.38 21.96 -8.67
N ALA A 489 27.67 20.67 -8.88
CA ALA A 489 28.14 20.15 -10.16
C ALA A 489 27.02 19.88 -11.19
N ALA A 490 25.77 19.70 -10.74
CA ALA A 490 24.65 19.27 -11.59
C ALA A 490 23.86 20.45 -12.21
N ALA A 491 23.89 21.63 -11.60
CA ALA A 491 23.12 22.81 -12.03
C ALA A 491 23.77 23.56 -13.21
N HIS A 492 23.85 22.91 -14.38
CA HIS A 492 24.37 23.54 -15.59
C HIS A 492 23.36 24.54 -16.18
N ASN A 493 23.60 25.84 -15.92
CA ASN A 493 22.75 26.92 -16.40
C ASN A 493 22.98 27.15 -17.91
N PRO A 494 21.95 27.14 -18.78
CA PRO A 494 22.13 27.26 -20.23
C PRO A 494 22.34 28.72 -20.67
N GLY A 495 23.59 29.20 -20.56
CA GLY A 495 24.00 30.50 -21.10
C GLY A 495 25.02 31.23 -20.21
N GLY A 496 26.31 31.01 -20.47
CA GLY A 496 27.40 31.73 -19.78
C GLY A 496 28.74 31.42 -20.43
N SER A 497 29.33 32.41 -21.09
CA SER A 497 30.60 32.25 -21.82
C SER A 497 31.81 32.49 -20.93
N GLY A 498 32.67 31.47 -20.77
CA GLY A 498 34.09 31.64 -20.44
C GLY A 498 34.44 31.78 -18.95
N ALA A 499 34.77 30.66 -18.32
CA ALA A 499 35.61 30.61 -17.11
C ALA A 499 36.46 29.33 -17.11
N THR A 500 37.78 29.45 -17.28
CA THR A 500 38.71 28.33 -17.23
C THR A 500 39.04 27.97 -15.78
N VAL A 501 38.50 26.85 -15.27
CA VAL A 501 38.84 26.32 -13.95
C VAL A 501 40.03 25.38 -14.05
N SER A 502 41.21 25.85 -13.64
CA SER A 502 42.44 25.05 -13.60
C SER A 502 42.35 23.94 -12.55
N SER A 503 42.54 22.69 -12.95
CA SER A 503 42.55 21.54 -12.04
C SER A 503 43.98 21.21 -11.54
N PRO A 504 44.19 20.69 -10.32
CA PRO A 504 45.53 20.64 -9.69
C PRO A 504 46.54 19.61 -10.26
N TRP A 505 46.24 18.96 -11.40
CA TRP A 505 46.93 17.73 -11.83
C TRP A 505 47.78 17.86 -13.11
N ASP A 506 47.85 19.04 -13.75
CA ASP A 506 48.66 19.31 -14.95
C ASP A 506 50.18 19.41 -14.69
N ARG A 507 50.73 18.56 -13.82
CA ARG A 507 52.17 18.46 -13.51
C ARG A 507 52.85 17.20 -14.03
N PHE A 508 52.12 16.31 -14.70
CA PHE A 508 52.66 15.07 -15.29
C PHE A 508 52.34 14.89 -16.78
N ASN A 509 52.40 15.96 -17.57
CA ASN A 509 52.73 15.81 -18.99
C ASN A 509 53.43 17.05 -19.57
N THR A 510 54.70 16.92 -19.97
CA THR A 510 55.43 17.95 -20.73
C THR A 510 56.29 17.28 -21.80
N GLY A 511 56.06 17.62 -23.07
CA GLY A 511 56.87 17.15 -24.19
C GLY A 511 56.09 16.84 -25.48
N ASN A 512 56.01 17.83 -26.38
CA ASN A 512 55.63 17.77 -27.81
C ASN A 512 54.23 17.18 -28.19
N GLY A 513 53.57 17.63 -29.25
CA GLY A 513 53.85 18.80 -30.11
C GLY A 513 53.07 18.78 -31.44
N ALA A 514 52.56 19.96 -31.84
CA ALA A 514 52.12 20.35 -33.20
C ALA A 514 50.80 19.81 -33.83
N ALA A 515 50.11 20.78 -34.48
CA ALA A 515 49.36 20.68 -35.75
C ALA A 515 47.93 20.04 -35.83
N ALA A 516 46.93 20.93 -35.74
CA ALA A 516 45.88 21.22 -36.74
C ALA A 516 45.09 20.10 -37.48
N GLY A 517 43.75 20.24 -37.52
CA GLY A 517 42.87 19.53 -38.46
C GLY A 517 41.37 19.88 -38.32
N THR A 518 40.77 20.54 -39.31
CA THR A 518 39.33 20.88 -39.37
C THR A 518 38.56 19.97 -40.33
N THR A 519 37.33 19.52 -40.00
CA THR A 519 36.12 19.66 -40.87
C THR A 519 34.82 18.97 -40.37
N ASN A 520 33.70 19.67 -40.59
CA ASN A 520 32.32 19.23 -40.89
C ASN A 520 31.87 17.75 -40.73
N GLY A 521 31.09 17.47 -39.68
CA GLY A 521 29.61 17.48 -39.74
C GLY A 521 28.81 16.38 -40.49
N LYS A 522 27.73 15.89 -39.85
CA LYS A 522 26.46 15.43 -40.48
C LYS A 522 25.33 15.26 -39.43
N LYS A 523 24.07 15.52 -39.83
CA LYS A 523 22.82 15.07 -39.17
C LYS A 523 22.08 14.10 -40.12
N PRO A 524 21.23 13.20 -39.60
CA PRO A 524 19.79 13.48 -39.55
C PRO A 524 19.21 13.18 -38.14
N LEU A 525 18.14 13.81 -37.64
CA LEU A 525 16.76 14.02 -38.16
C LEU A 525 15.95 12.73 -38.35
N TYR A 526 15.09 12.43 -37.36
CA TYR A 526 13.79 11.81 -37.60
C TYR A 526 12.78 12.33 -36.56
N THR A 527 11.59 12.71 -37.03
CA THR A 527 10.45 13.14 -36.20
C THR A 527 9.33 12.11 -36.32
N GLY A 528 8.62 11.85 -35.22
CA GLY A 528 7.60 10.80 -35.18
C GLY A 528 6.58 11.03 -34.07
N THR A 529 5.66 11.97 -34.28
CA THR A 529 4.45 12.13 -33.45
C THR A 529 3.37 11.16 -33.92
N SER A 530 2.77 10.40 -33.01
CA SER A 530 1.42 9.86 -33.21
C SER A 530 0.62 9.92 -31.91
N THR A 531 -0.51 10.61 -31.97
CA THR A 531 -1.61 10.46 -31.03
C THR A 531 -2.23 9.07 -31.16
N TYR A 532 -2.90 8.60 -30.11
CA TYR A 532 -3.91 7.54 -30.20
C TYR A 532 -5.16 7.96 -29.42
N ASN A 533 -6.32 7.76 -30.04
CA ASN A 533 -7.64 7.92 -29.43
C ASN A 533 -8.51 6.74 -29.89
N GLY A 534 -9.42 6.26 -29.04
CA GLY A 534 -10.08 4.96 -29.23
C GLY A 534 -11.44 5.02 -29.94
N ALA A 535 -11.87 3.88 -30.48
CA ALA A 535 -13.27 3.56 -30.79
C ALA A 535 -13.44 2.03 -30.91
N SER A 536 -14.65 1.54 -30.66
CA SER A 536 -15.06 0.15 -30.91
C SER A 536 -15.89 0.03 -32.21
N GLY A 537 -15.94 -1.16 -32.80
CA GLY A 537 -16.70 -1.45 -34.03
C GLY A 537 -16.68 -2.95 -34.36
N ASN A 538 -17.71 -3.45 -35.06
CA ASN A 538 -17.97 -4.89 -35.21
C ASN A 538 -18.23 -5.29 -36.67
N HIS A 539 -18.21 -6.61 -36.92
CA HIS A 539 -18.76 -7.38 -38.05
C HIS A 539 -17.90 -7.70 -39.29
N ASN A 540 -17.72 -9.02 -39.46
CA ASN A 540 -17.87 -9.86 -40.67
C ASN A 540 -17.32 -9.39 -42.04
N GLY A 541 -16.41 -10.21 -42.57
CA GLY A 541 -16.15 -10.34 -44.01
C GLY A 541 -15.35 -11.63 -44.28
N ALA A 542 -15.92 -12.60 -45.01
CA ALA A 542 -15.32 -13.93 -45.19
C ALA A 542 -14.99 -14.24 -46.66
N THR A 543 -13.69 -14.36 -46.95
CA THR A 543 -13.05 -15.02 -48.12
C THR A 543 -11.58 -15.24 -47.75
N GLY A 544 -10.87 -16.29 -48.20
CA GLY A 544 -11.24 -17.31 -49.19
C GLY A 544 -10.10 -17.49 -50.19
N GLY A 545 -9.01 -18.14 -49.81
CA GLY A 545 -7.83 -18.38 -50.66
C GLY A 545 -6.93 -19.47 -50.08
N THR A 546 -6.50 -20.42 -50.92
CA THR A 546 -5.86 -21.68 -50.51
C THR A 546 -4.46 -21.85 -51.13
N SER A 547 -3.79 -22.96 -50.75
CA SER A 547 -2.58 -23.58 -51.35
C SER A 547 -1.20 -23.10 -50.82
N SER A 548 -0.14 -23.94 -50.79
CA SER A 548 -0.03 -25.38 -50.38
C SER A 548 1.43 -25.86 -50.42
N GLY A 549 1.84 -26.67 -49.43
CA GLY A 549 3.06 -27.52 -49.49
C GLY A 549 4.40 -26.82 -49.15
N SER A 550 5.49 -27.56 -48.86
CA SER A 550 5.60 -29.02 -48.71
C SER A 550 6.84 -29.47 -47.89
N ALA A 551 6.72 -30.66 -47.29
CA ALA A 551 7.79 -31.63 -46.97
C ALA A 551 9.05 -31.25 -46.14
N ASN A 552 9.07 -31.77 -44.90
CA ASN A 552 10.25 -32.39 -44.26
C ASN A 552 10.63 -33.71 -45.03
N PRO A 553 11.75 -34.45 -44.84
CA PRO A 553 12.33 -34.81 -43.52
C PRO A 553 13.86 -34.92 -43.40
N GLY A 554 14.34 -34.98 -42.15
CA GLY A 554 15.63 -35.57 -41.78
C GLY A 554 15.47 -36.42 -40.51
N SER A 555 15.70 -37.73 -40.60
CA SER A 555 15.49 -38.69 -39.49
C SER A 555 16.52 -39.82 -39.53
N MET A 556 17.14 -40.13 -38.38
CA MET A 556 17.85 -41.36 -38.03
C MET A 556 18.41 -41.24 -36.59
N ASN A 557 18.62 -42.30 -35.81
CA ASN A 557 17.79 -43.49 -35.56
C ASN A 557 18.11 -44.02 -34.13
N SER A 558 17.34 -44.97 -33.61
CA SER A 558 17.47 -45.55 -32.27
C SER A 558 18.51 -46.67 -32.15
N GLY A 559 18.93 -46.95 -30.89
CA GLY A 559 19.69 -48.14 -30.49
C GLY A 559 20.74 -47.85 -29.38
N GLY A 560 20.90 -48.65 -28.33
CA GLY A 560 20.08 -49.77 -27.85
C GLY A 560 20.86 -50.87 -27.11
N SER A 561 20.56 -51.08 -25.82
CA SER A 561 20.82 -52.30 -25.02
C SER A 561 22.21 -52.54 -24.36
N SER A 562 22.17 -52.71 -23.02
CA SER A 562 22.91 -53.72 -22.20
C SER A 562 24.47 -53.67 -22.09
N ASN A 563 25.13 -54.12 -20.99
CA ASN A 563 24.66 -54.94 -19.85
C ASN A 563 25.60 -54.88 -18.60
N ASN A 564 25.03 -54.95 -17.38
CA ASN A 564 25.60 -55.53 -16.12
C ASN A 564 26.94 -55.00 -15.48
N HIS A 565 27.25 -55.15 -14.17
CA HIS A 565 26.62 -55.91 -13.06
C HIS A 565 27.09 -55.49 -11.62
N LYS A 566 26.22 -55.66 -10.59
CA LYS A 566 26.49 -55.94 -9.12
C LYS A 566 27.25 -54.87 -8.28
N ASN A 567 27.06 -54.70 -6.96
CA ASN A 567 26.24 -55.28 -5.86
C ASN A 567 25.52 -54.11 -5.10
N ALA A 568 24.37 -54.17 -4.42
CA ALA A 568 23.56 -55.21 -3.74
C ALA A 568 23.75 -55.35 -2.20
N LYS A 569 22.90 -54.66 -1.39
CA LYS A 569 22.13 -55.21 -0.23
C LYS A 569 21.29 -54.15 0.53
N ALA A 570 20.23 -54.59 1.21
CA ALA A 570 19.39 -53.80 2.12
C ALA A 570 18.68 -54.69 3.19
N PRO A 571 18.35 -54.16 4.39
CA PRO A 571 17.27 -54.65 5.26
C PRO A 571 16.27 -53.51 5.60
N LYS A 572 14.96 -53.64 5.39
CA LYS A 572 13.93 -54.36 6.19
C LYS A 572 13.62 -53.75 7.58
N HIS A 573 12.37 -53.32 7.77
CA HIS A 573 11.75 -52.96 9.05
C HIS A 573 11.47 -54.17 9.97
N PRO A 574 11.34 -53.96 11.30
CA PRO A 574 10.48 -54.73 12.19
C PRO A 574 9.24 -53.92 12.66
N SER A 575 8.27 -54.59 13.28
CA SER A 575 6.92 -54.08 13.60
C SER A 575 6.60 -54.02 15.12
N LYS A 576 5.45 -53.40 15.46
CA LYS A 576 4.88 -53.35 16.83
C LYS A 576 4.75 -54.72 17.52
N PRO A 577 4.90 -54.78 18.86
CA PRO A 577 4.20 -55.74 19.72
C PRO A 577 2.83 -55.20 20.21
N LYS A 578 1.95 -56.08 20.69
CA LYS A 578 0.64 -55.73 21.28
C LYS A 578 0.23 -56.78 22.34
N GLY A 579 -0.28 -56.32 23.48
CA GLY A 579 -0.85 -57.17 24.56
C GLY A 579 0.16 -57.55 25.68
N GLY A 580 -0.29 -57.75 26.92
CA GLY A 580 -1.63 -57.48 27.46
C GLY A 580 -1.92 -58.07 28.85
N ASN A 581 -3.06 -57.65 29.41
CA ASN A 581 -3.75 -58.16 30.60
C ASN A 581 -3.12 -57.99 32.00
N GLY A 582 -3.98 -57.66 32.97
CA GLY A 582 -3.70 -57.55 34.40
C GLY A 582 -4.89 -56.88 35.10
N SER A 583 -5.59 -57.59 35.99
CA SER A 583 -6.85 -57.13 36.63
C SER A 583 -6.77 -57.23 38.15
N SER A 584 -7.76 -56.65 38.84
CA SER A 584 -7.95 -56.53 40.31
C SER A 584 -6.97 -55.57 41.04
N GLY A 585 -7.36 -54.93 42.15
CA GLY A 585 -8.72 -54.78 42.69
C GLY A 585 -8.78 -54.45 44.20
N GLY A 586 -9.71 -53.55 44.59
CA GLY A 586 -10.14 -53.32 45.98
C GLY A 586 -9.22 -52.47 46.88
N GLY A 587 -9.76 -52.03 48.03
CA GLY A 587 -8.98 -51.43 49.14
C GLY A 587 -9.49 -50.08 49.68
N GLN A 588 -10.28 -50.10 50.76
CA GLN A 588 -10.66 -48.91 51.56
C GLN A 588 -9.49 -48.44 52.46
N GLY A 589 -9.45 -47.18 52.94
CA GLY A 589 -8.28 -46.72 53.76
C GLY A 589 -8.35 -45.46 54.66
N ASN A 590 -9.49 -44.77 54.80
CA ASN A 590 -9.88 -43.78 55.85
C ASN A 590 -8.82 -43.08 56.79
N GLY A 591 -8.88 -41.73 56.85
CA GLY A 591 -8.51 -40.91 58.04
C GLY A 591 -7.36 -39.88 57.86
N GLY A 592 -7.38 -38.68 58.47
CA GLY A 592 -8.44 -38.02 59.25
C GLY A 592 -7.96 -36.72 59.99
N LYS A 593 -8.93 -35.97 60.56
CA LYS A 593 -8.83 -34.67 61.31
C LYS A 593 -8.69 -33.38 60.46
N GLY A 594 -9.38 -32.27 60.76
CA GLY A 594 -10.57 -32.09 61.62
C GLY A 594 -10.82 -30.67 62.20
N SER A 595 -12.10 -30.31 62.40
CA SER A 595 -12.65 -29.12 63.11
C SER A 595 -12.47 -27.74 62.43
N GLY A 596 -13.45 -26.82 62.39
CA GLY A 596 -14.88 -26.77 62.78
C GLY A 596 -15.61 -25.69 61.93
N GLY A 597 -16.93 -25.46 61.90
CA GLY A 597 -18.02 -25.68 62.87
C GLY A 597 -18.15 -24.46 63.81
N LYS A 598 -19.28 -23.76 64.01
CA LYS A 598 -20.73 -23.80 63.61
C LYS A 598 -21.26 -22.34 63.57
N ASN A 599 -22.48 -21.90 63.23
CA ASN A 599 -23.83 -22.44 62.88
C ASN A 599 -24.54 -21.34 62.03
N GLY A 600 -25.81 -21.37 61.58
CA GLY A 600 -26.89 -22.39 61.53
C GLY A 600 -28.31 -21.77 61.58
N ASN A 601 -29.28 -22.37 60.86
CA ASN A 601 -30.77 -22.27 61.00
C ASN A 601 -31.46 -20.88 60.91
N ALA A 602 -32.73 -20.73 60.49
CA ALA A 602 -33.75 -21.67 59.94
C ALA A 602 -34.71 -20.89 59.01
N GLY A 603 -35.63 -21.55 58.33
CA GLY A 603 -36.72 -20.89 57.59
C GLY A 603 -38.10 -21.51 57.85
N ASN A 604 -39.14 -20.66 57.95
CA ASN A 604 -40.55 -21.01 57.69
C ASN A 604 -41.44 -19.74 57.76
N GLY A 605 -42.59 -19.73 57.07
CA GLY A 605 -43.66 -18.74 57.31
C GLY A 605 -44.21 -18.02 56.07
N LYS A 606 -45.32 -18.54 55.52
CA LYS A 606 -46.35 -17.79 54.77
C LYS A 606 -47.47 -17.36 55.76
N PRO A 607 -48.45 -16.52 55.36
CA PRO A 607 -48.38 -15.32 54.53
C PRO A 607 -49.10 -14.12 55.22
N GLY A 608 -49.05 -12.93 54.62
CA GLY A 608 -49.83 -11.75 55.03
C GLY A 608 -49.67 -10.62 54.04
#